data_AF-A0A9E3LIV7-F1
#
_entry.id   AF-A0A9E3LIV7-F1
#
_cell.length_a   1.000
_cell.length_b   1.000
_cell.length_c   1.000
_cell.angle_alpha   90.00
_cell.angle_beta   90.00
_cell.angle_gamma   90.00
#
_symmetry.space_group_name_H-M   'P 1'
#
loop_
_entity.id
_entity.type
_entity.pdbx_description
1 polymer ?
#
loop_
_entity_poly.entity_id
_entity_poly.type
_entity_poly.pdbx_seq_one_letter_code
_entity_poly.pdbx_strand_id
1 'polypeptide(L)'
;SGAIRNHVPELMYKLFKIAGYSKEEVDNKFSGMINALSYGAPPHGGIAPGIDRIIMLLAGEKNIREVTMFPLNQNAQDLMMNAPSAVSEKQLKELNIKLVKKD
;
A
#
# COMPACT_ATOMS: atom_id res chain seq x y z
N SER A 1 11.56 -8.69 -0.87
CA SER A 1 12.73 -7.83 -1.19
C SER A 1 12.79 -6.68 -0.21
N GLY A 2 13.85 -5.87 -0.21
CA GLY A 2 14.00 -4.73 0.70
C GLY A 2 15.19 -3.83 0.37
N ALA A 3 15.43 -2.83 1.21
CA ALA A 3 16.50 -1.85 1.02
C ALA A 3 16.93 -1.20 2.34
N ILE A 4 18.16 -0.67 2.35
CA ILE A 4 18.59 0.33 3.34
C ILE A 4 17.91 1.65 3.00
N ARG A 5 17.44 2.35 4.03
CA ARG A 5 16.68 3.59 3.89
C ARG A 5 17.56 4.79 4.20
N ASN A 6 17.31 5.88 3.50
CA ASN A 6 17.90 7.15 3.85
C ASN A 6 17.29 7.65 5.18
N HIS A 7 18.14 8.14 6.06
CA HIS A 7 17.77 8.71 7.36
C HIS A 7 18.13 10.21 7.46
N VAL A 8 18.74 10.80 6.43
CA VAL A 8 19.18 12.20 6.41
C VAL A 8 18.15 13.06 5.66
N PRO A 9 17.45 14.00 6.33
CA PRO A 9 16.40 14.81 5.71
C PRO A 9 16.84 15.57 4.46
N GLU A 10 18.01 16.21 4.50
CA GLU A 10 18.53 16.98 3.36
C GLU A 10 18.70 16.11 2.12
N LEU A 11 19.18 14.87 2.31
CA LEU A 11 19.32 13.92 1.21
C LEU A 11 17.96 13.46 0.68
N MET A 12 16.93 13.32 1.54
CA MET A 12 15.57 13.01 1.09
C MET A 12 15.06 14.08 0.13
N TYR A 13 15.20 15.36 0.48
CA TYR A 13 14.78 16.45 -0.40
C TYR A 13 15.53 16.46 -1.74
N LYS A 14 16.84 16.20 -1.73
CA LYS A 14 17.63 16.08 -2.96
C LYS A 14 17.12 14.94 -3.86
N LEU A 15 16.84 13.77 -3.28
CA LEU A 15 16.34 12.61 -4.03
C LEU A 15 14.91 12.83 -4.55
N PHE A 16 14.04 13.44 -3.74
CA PHE A 16 12.69 13.81 -4.19
C PHE A 16 12.72 14.82 -5.34
N LYS A 17 13.65 15.77 -5.32
CA LYS A 17 13.86 16.69 -6.45
C LYS A 17 14.22 15.96 -7.74
N ILE A 18 15.04 14.93 -7.67
CA ILE A 18 15.37 14.08 -8.83
C ILE A 18 14.13 13.32 -9.31
N ALA A 19 13.27 12.87 -8.39
CA ALA A 19 12.01 12.21 -8.70
C ALA A 19 10.90 13.18 -9.18
N GLY A 20 11.19 14.48 -9.33
CA GLY A 20 10.26 15.47 -9.88
C GLY A 20 9.38 16.18 -8.85
N TYR A 21 9.64 16.04 -7.56
CA TYR A 21 8.91 16.74 -6.51
C TYR A 21 9.58 18.06 -6.13
N SER A 22 8.78 19.12 -6.00
CA SER A 22 9.20 20.34 -5.34
C SER A 22 9.33 20.15 -3.83
N LYS A 23 10.07 21.02 -3.15
CA LYS A 23 10.18 20.99 -1.68
C LYS A 23 8.82 21.13 -1.01
N GLU A 24 7.97 22.02 -1.51
CA GLU A 24 6.63 22.25 -0.98
C GLU A 24 5.74 21.01 -1.07
N GLU A 25 5.80 20.29 -2.20
CA GLU A 25 5.06 19.02 -2.34
C GLU A 25 5.56 17.96 -1.37
N VAL A 26 6.87 17.92 -1.09
CA VAL A 26 7.43 17.01 -0.11
C VAL A 26 6.95 17.36 1.30
N ASP A 27 6.96 18.65 1.64
CA ASP A 27 6.48 19.12 2.94
C ASP A 27 4.98 18.82 3.11
N ASN A 28 4.18 18.98 2.07
CA ASN A 28 2.74 18.72 2.14
C ASN A 28 2.40 17.22 2.17
N LYS A 29 3.05 16.39 1.35
CA LYS A 29 2.72 14.95 1.22
C LYS A 29 3.45 14.06 2.23
N PHE A 30 4.62 14.50 2.71
CA PHE A 30 5.54 13.68 3.50
C PHE A 30 6.05 14.38 4.78
N SER A 31 5.38 15.43 5.26
CA SER A 31 5.74 16.17 6.50
C SER A 31 6.05 15.25 7.68
N GLY A 32 5.19 14.28 7.97
CA GLY A 32 5.38 13.36 9.08
C GLY A 32 6.68 12.57 8.98
N MET A 33 7.02 12.09 7.78
CA MET A 33 8.28 11.38 7.53
C MET A 33 9.48 12.29 7.71
N ILE A 34 9.49 13.48 7.09
CA ILE A 34 10.63 14.41 7.17
C ILE A 34 10.85 14.89 8.62
N ASN A 35 9.77 15.19 9.33
CA ASN A 35 9.83 15.60 10.73
C ASN A 35 10.45 14.49 11.58
N ALA A 36 10.01 13.24 11.42
CA ALA A 36 10.57 12.10 12.14
C ALA A 36 12.09 11.92 11.86
N LEU A 37 12.52 12.05 10.59
CA LEU A 37 13.95 11.97 10.25
C LEU A 37 14.77 13.09 10.90
N SER A 38 14.19 14.29 11.05
CA SER A 38 14.86 15.48 11.60
C SER A 38 15.19 15.37 13.09
N TYR A 39 14.53 14.47 13.83
CA TYR A 39 14.84 14.18 15.24
C TYR A 39 15.91 13.10 15.43
N GLY A 40 16.64 12.73 14.38
CA GLY A 40 17.78 11.80 14.48
C GLY A 40 17.37 10.35 14.31
N ALA A 41 16.55 10.04 13.29
CA ALA A 41 16.29 8.66 12.91
C ALA A 41 17.63 7.94 12.59
N PRO A 42 17.86 6.72 13.11
CA PRO A 42 19.11 6.00 12.87
C PRO A 42 19.17 5.44 11.43
N PRO A 43 20.37 5.03 10.97
CA PRO A 43 20.48 4.17 9.81
C PRO A 43 19.61 2.91 9.98
N HIS A 44 18.72 2.65 9.02
CA HIS A 44 17.77 1.56 9.12
C HIS A 44 17.53 0.90 7.76
N GLY A 45 17.05 -0.34 7.80
CA GLY A 45 16.74 -1.13 6.62
C GLY A 45 15.74 -2.22 6.97
N GLY A 46 15.14 -2.81 5.95
CA GLY A 46 14.16 -3.87 6.15
C GLY A 46 13.82 -4.59 4.86
N ILE A 47 13.09 -5.69 4.99
CA ILE A 47 12.63 -6.54 3.89
C ILE A 47 11.16 -6.93 4.08
N ALA A 48 10.48 -7.23 2.97
CA ALA A 48 9.14 -7.80 2.94
C ALA A 48 9.14 -9.06 2.05
N PRO A 49 9.05 -10.27 2.62
CA PRO A 49 8.87 -11.51 1.86
C PRO A 49 7.40 -11.68 1.46
N GLY A 50 7.15 -12.16 0.24
CA GLY A 50 5.81 -12.51 -0.22
C GLY A 50 5.42 -13.89 0.29
N ILE A 51 4.78 -13.96 1.46
CA ILE A 51 4.47 -15.21 2.18
C ILE A 51 3.67 -16.17 1.29
N ASP A 52 2.62 -15.69 0.63
CA ASP A 52 1.74 -16.54 -0.20
C ASP A 52 2.52 -17.20 -1.33
N ARG A 53 3.45 -16.48 -1.97
CA ARG A 53 4.32 -17.05 -3.01
C ARG A 53 5.32 -18.05 -2.43
N ILE A 54 5.87 -17.79 -1.25
CA ILE A 54 6.77 -18.73 -0.58
C ILE A 54 6.03 -20.03 -0.29
N ILE A 55 4.83 -19.96 0.28
CA ILE A 55 4.01 -21.13 0.58
C ILE A 55 3.60 -21.86 -0.70
N MET A 56 3.16 -21.14 -1.73
CA MET A 56 2.83 -21.71 -3.05
C MET A 56 3.99 -22.54 -3.60
N LEU A 57 5.23 -22.01 -3.57
CA LEU A 57 6.41 -22.72 -4.02
C LEU A 57 6.73 -23.95 -3.15
N LEU A 58 6.63 -23.82 -1.81
CA LEU A 58 6.88 -24.93 -0.88
C LEU A 58 5.85 -26.06 -1.01
N ALA A 59 4.60 -25.72 -1.31
CA ALA A 59 3.52 -26.67 -1.56
C ALA A 59 3.58 -27.28 -2.97
N GLY A 60 4.45 -26.79 -3.87
CA GLY A 60 4.53 -27.24 -5.25
C GLY A 60 3.36 -26.77 -6.13
N GLU A 61 2.65 -25.73 -5.69
CA GLU A 61 1.45 -25.24 -6.34
C GLU A 61 1.78 -24.28 -7.50
N LYS A 62 0.93 -24.27 -8.52
CA LYS A 62 1.09 -23.43 -9.71
C LYS A 62 0.41 -22.08 -9.60
N ASN A 63 -0.52 -21.93 -8.66
CA ASN A 63 -1.32 -20.73 -8.50
C ASN A 63 -1.42 -20.36 -7.02
N ILE A 64 -1.31 -19.06 -6.72
CA ILE A 64 -1.37 -18.53 -5.36
C ILE A 64 -2.75 -18.74 -4.71
N ARG A 65 -3.78 -18.95 -5.54
CA ARG A 65 -5.14 -19.28 -5.08
C ARG A 65 -5.20 -20.63 -4.37
N GLU A 66 -4.33 -21.58 -4.72
CA GLU A 66 -4.30 -22.91 -4.08
C GLU A 66 -3.84 -22.85 -2.61
N VAL A 67 -3.16 -21.76 -2.22
CA VAL A 67 -2.67 -21.54 -0.86
C VAL A 67 -3.39 -20.40 -0.15
N THR A 68 -4.47 -19.88 -0.75
CA THR A 68 -5.32 -18.82 -0.20
C THR A 68 -6.69 -19.41 0.11
N MET A 69 -7.15 -19.35 1.37
CA MET A 69 -8.40 -20.01 1.79
C MET A 69 -9.65 -19.51 1.05
N PHE A 70 -9.76 -18.19 0.83
CA PHE A 70 -10.87 -17.55 0.11
C PHE A 70 -10.31 -16.60 -0.96
N PRO A 71 -9.89 -17.13 -2.12
CA PRO A 71 -9.23 -16.33 -3.12
C PRO A 71 -10.23 -15.50 -3.93
N LEU A 72 -9.81 -14.29 -4.32
CA LEU A 72 -10.58 -13.48 -5.26
C LEU A 72 -10.33 -13.92 -6.71
N ASN A 73 -11.34 -13.75 -7.57
CA ASN A 73 -11.18 -13.89 -9.02
C ASN A 73 -10.35 -12.71 -9.61
N GLN A 74 -10.12 -12.68 -10.93
CA GLN A 74 -9.33 -11.62 -11.57
C GLN A 74 -10.00 -10.24 -11.51
N ASN A 75 -11.31 -10.18 -11.29
CA ASN A 75 -12.07 -8.94 -11.12
C ASN A 75 -12.16 -8.48 -9.65
N ALA A 76 -11.32 -9.06 -8.78
CA ALA A 76 -11.31 -8.79 -7.33
C ALA A 76 -12.65 -9.13 -6.63
N GLN A 77 -13.33 -10.20 -7.06
CA GLN A 77 -14.60 -10.65 -6.48
C GLN A 77 -14.42 -11.95 -5.70
N ASP A 78 -15.09 -12.03 -4.55
CA ASP A 78 -15.31 -13.27 -3.81
C ASP A 78 -16.68 -13.84 -4.23
N LEU A 79 -16.66 -14.94 -4.96
CA LEU A 79 -17.87 -15.56 -5.49
C LEU A 79 -18.65 -16.34 -4.42
N MET A 80 -17.99 -16.79 -3.35
CA MET A 80 -18.64 -17.51 -2.27
C MET A 80 -19.48 -16.54 -1.43
N MET A 81 -18.94 -15.35 -1.16
CA MET A 81 -19.61 -14.32 -0.34
C MET A 81 -20.43 -13.32 -1.15
N ASN A 82 -20.45 -13.41 -2.48
CA ASN A 82 -21.02 -12.42 -3.39
C ASN A 82 -20.50 -10.99 -3.10
N ALA A 83 -19.17 -10.85 -2.97
CA ALA A 83 -18.50 -9.59 -2.70
C ALA A 83 -17.68 -9.10 -3.91
N PRO A 84 -17.60 -7.78 -4.16
CA PRO A 84 -18.25 -6.70 -3.42
C PRO A 84 -19.76 -6.68 -3.64
N SER A 85 -20.50 -6.11 -2.68
CA SER A 85 -21.95 -5.99 -2.71
C SER A 85 -22.40 -4.53 -2.63
N ALA A 86 -23.66 -4.27 -2.93
CA ALA A 86 -24.25 -2.95 -2.78
C ALA A 86 -24.30 -2.53 -1.29
N VAL A 87 -24.11 -1.24 -1.04
CA VAL A 87 -24.22 -0.62 0.30
C VAL A 87 -25.51 0.18 0.40
N SER A 88 -26.04 0.32 1.62
CA SER A 88 -27.25 1.11 1.87
C SER A 88 -26.97 2.61 1.80
N GLU A 89 -27.98 3.40 1.43
CA GLU A 89 -27.89 4.86 1.45
C GLU A 89 -27.61 5.41 2.86
N LYS A 90 -28.12 4.73 3.90
CA LYS A 90 -27.86 5.09 5.30
C LYS A 90 -26.36 5.05 5.61
N GLN A 91 -25.67 3.96 5.24
CA GLN A 91 -24.23 3.82 5.45
C GLN A 91 -23.42 4.87 4.68
N LEU A 92 -23.83 5.16 3.43
CA LEU A 92 -23.19 6.21 2.63
C LEU A 92 -23.32 7.59 3.30
N LYS A 93 -24.51 7.89 3.84
CA LYS A 93 -24.78 9.16 4.55
C LYS A 93 -23.98 9.25 5.85
N GLU A 94 -23.90 8.18 6.63
CA GLU A 94 -23.09 8.12 7.86
C GLU A 94 -21.61 8.42 7.59
N LEU A 95 -21.08 7.96 6.45
CA LEU A 95 -19.70 8.19 6.03
C LEU A 95 -19.50 9.48 5.22
N ASN A 96 -20.54 10.28 4.98
CA ASN A 96 -20.53 11.50 4.16
C ASN A 96 -19.97 11.28 2.73
N ILE A 97 -20.26 10.13 2.13
CA ILE A 97 -19.84 9.79 0.76
C ILE A 97 -21.05 9.58 -0.17
N LYS A 98 -20.84 9.72 -1.48
CA LYS A 98 -21.85 9.46 -2.51
C LYS A 98 -21.25 8.62 -3.63
N LEU A 99 -22.03 7.70 -4.17
CA LEU A 99 -21.65 6.96 -5.36
C LEU A 99 -21.86 7.83 -6.59
N VAL A 100 -20.84 7.94 -7.43
CA VAL A 100 -20.90 8.61 -8.74
C VAL A 100 -21.03 7.52 -9.80
N LYS A 101 -22.06 7.61 -10.66
CA LYS A 101 -22.14 6.71 -11.81
C LYS A 101 -20.98 7.04 -12.74
N LYS A 102 -20.24 6.00 -13.13
CA LYS A 102 -19.24 6.10 -14.19
C LYS A 102 -20.00 5.97 -15.50
N ASP A 103 -19.92 6.99 -16.35
CA ASP A 103 -20.43 6.92 -17.72
C ASP A 103 -19.65 5.87 -18.54
#